data_AF-A0A2I2KI29-F1
#
_entry.id   AF-A0A2I2KI29-F1
#
_cell.length_a   1.000
_cell.length_b   1.000
_cell.length_c   1.000
_cell.angle_alpha   90.00
_cell.angle_beta   90.00
_cell.angle_gamma   90.00
#
_symmetry.space_group_name_H-M   'P 1'
#
loop_
_entity.id
_entity.type
_entity.pdbx_description
1 polymer ?
#
loop_
_entity_poly.entity_id
_entity_poly.type
_entity_poly.pdbx_seq_one_letter_code
_entity_poly.pdbx_strand_id
1 'polypeptide(L)'
;MTAADTADLVLRVVVGLTIVAHGYNHIFGPGGVQGTAGWFASMGLKPGIMHAWASGLIELVAGMGLAVGLFTPFSAGAIIGIMVVAGMTAHRKNGFFIFKPGQGYEYVLMIAVVCLAIATFGPGRASVDHSLTIDDNLDGWLGGLIALVLSVVGSAGLLVTFWRPEPPRPATMATQDVQAKQDAQ
;
A
#
# COMPACT_ATOMS: atom_id res chain seq x y z
N MET A 1 -28.66 8.98 -9.44
CA MET A 1 -27.61 8.71 -8.43
C MET A 1 -28.21 8.96 -7.06
N THR A 2 -27.99 8.07 -6.12
CA THR A 2 -28.39 8.17 -4.71
C THR A 2 -27.29 8.83 -3.88
N ALA A 3 -27.58 9.17 -2.62
CA ALA A 3 -26.55 9.66 -1.69
C ALA A 3 -25.43 8.63 -1.47
N ALA A 4 -25.76 7.34 -1.46
CA ALA A 4 -24.79 6.26 -1.35
C ALA A 4 -23.85 6.20 -2.57
N ASP A 5 -24.39 6.37 -3.79
CA ASP A 5 -23.58 6.42 -5.02
C ASP A 5 -22.60 7.59 -5.01
N THR A 6 -23.03 8.75 -4.52
CA THR A 6 -22.15 9.93 -4.41
C THR A 6 -21.08 9.72 -3.34
N ALA A 7 -21.43 9.15 -2.18
CA ALA A 7 -20.47 8.88 -1.10
C ALA A 7 -19.40 7.87 -1.54
N ASP A 8 -19.81 6.79 -2.21
CA ASP A 8 -18.89 5.81 -2.81
C ASP A 8 -17.94 6.46 -3.82
N LEU A 9 -18.47 7.24 -4.76
CA LEU A 9 -17.64 7.94 -5.75
C LEU A 9 -16.59 8.83 -5.09
N VAL A 10 -16.98 9.60 -4.06
CA VAL A 10 -16.04 10.46 -3.32
C VAL A 10 -14.96 9.62 -2.65
N LEU A 11 -15.33 8.53 -1.98
CA LEU A 11 -14.36 7.63 -1.32
C LEU A 11 -13.39 7.03 -2.35
N ARG A 12 -13.90 6.49 -3.46
CA ARG A 12 -13.09 5.89 -4.52
C ARG A 12 -12.13 6.90 -5.14
N VAL A 13 -12.61 8.08 -5.51
CA VAL A 13 -11.77 9.11 -6.13
C VAL A 13 -10.71 9.61 -5.15
N VAL A 14 -11.08 9.92 -3.91
CA VAL A 14 -10.11 10.46 -2.93
C VAL A 14 -9.06 9.41 -2.58
N VAL A 15 -9.47 8.19 -2.23
CA VAL A 15 -8.53 7.12 -1.88
C VAL A 15 -7.70 6.72 -3.10
N GLY A 16 -8.33 6.51 -4.26
CA GLY A 16 -7.65 6.13 -5.49
C GLY A 16 -6.59 7.15 -5.90
N LEU A 17 -6.95 8.44 -5.98
CA LEU A 17 -6.00 9.48 -6.35
C LEU A 17 -4.92 9.72 -5.29
N THR A 18 -5.22 9.48 -4.01
CA THR A 18 -4.19 9.48 -2.97
C THR A 18 -3.15 8.40 -3.25
N ILE A 19 -3.57 7.18 -3.59
CA ILE A 19 -2.63 6.11 -3.95
C ILE A 19 -1.87 6.41 -5.25
N VAL A 20 -2.52 7.04 -6.25
CA VAL A 20 -1.83 7.52 -7.46
C VAL A 20 -0.72 8.51 -7.11
N ALA A 21 -0.94 9.42 -6.15
CA ALA A 21 0.09 10.35 -5.72
C ALA A 21 1.29 9.63 -5.06
N HIS A 22 1.05 8.58 -4.27
CA HIS A 22 2.13 7.73 -3.72
C HIS A 22 2.90 7.00 -4.83
N GLY A 23 2.20 6.37 -5.78
CA GLY A 23 2.84 5.68 -6.90
C GLY A 23 3.65 6.60 -7.80
N TYR A 24 3.14 7.81 -8.04
CA TYR A 24 3.88 8.85 -8.74
C TYR A 24 5.15 9.24 -7.98
N ASN A 25 5.05 9.44 -6.66
CA ASN A 25 6.19 9.80 -5.83
C ASN A 25 7.25 8.69 -5.76
N HIS A 26 6.85 7.41 -5.79
CA HIS A 26 7.79 6.28 -5.85
C HIS A 26 8.63 6.23 -7.13
N ILE A 27 8.11 6.74 -8.25
CA ILE A 27 8.81 6.68 -9.54
C ILE A 27 9.51 8.02 -9.86
N PHE A 28 8.81 9.13 -9.63
CA PHE A 28 9.17 10.46 -10.09
C PHE A 28 9.39 11.47 -8.95
N GLY A 29 9.19 11.07 -7.70
CA GLY A 29 9.42 11.92 -6.55
C GLY A 29 10.91 12.24 -6.32
N PRO A 30 11.23 13.00 -5.26
CA PRO A 30 12.61 13.32 -4.91
C PRO A 30 13.47 12.08 -4.74
N GLY A 31 14.60 12.01 -5.46
CA GLY A 31 15.48 10.83 -5.52
C GLY A 31 15.08 9.79 -6.58
N GLY A 32 13.90 9.95 -7.20
CA GLY A 32 13.37 9.07 -8.23
C GLY A 32 13.24 7.62 -7.78
N VAL A 33 13.00 6.74 -8.76
CA VAL A 33 12.87 5.30 -8.52
C VAL A 33 14.11 4.68 -7.85
N GLN A 34 15.30 5.24 -8.05
CA GLN A 34 16.53 4.79 -7.39
C GLN A 34 16.55 5.12 -5.90
N GLY A 35 16.07 6.29 -5.50
CA GLY A 35 15.89 6.66 -4.10
C GLY A 35 14.92 5.73 -3.40
N THR A 36 13.76 5.48 -4.02
CA THR A 36 12.77 4.52 -3.52
C THR A 36 13.33 3.10 -3.46
N ALA A 37 14.14 2.69 -4.43
CA ALA A 37 14.81 1.38 -4.42
C ALA A 37 15.75 1.22 -3.21
N GLY A 38 16.54 2.26 -2.90
CA GLY A 38 17.39 2.29 -1.72
C GLY A 38 16.58 2.22 -0.43
N TRP A 39 15.48 2.98 -0.36
CA TRP A 39 14.56 2.96 0.78
C TRP A 39 13.94 1.57 1.00
N PHE A 40 13.40 0.92 -0.04
CA PHE A 40 12.87 -0.44 0.08
C PHE A 40 13.93 -1.46 0.48
N ALA A 41 15.14 -1.36 -0.08
CA ALA A 41 16.25 -2.22 0.31
C ALA A 41 16.61 -2.05 1.80
N SER A 42 16.56 -0.82 2.32
CA SER A 42 16.84 -0.51 3.73
C SER A 42 15.85 -1.16 4.71
N MET A 43 14.62 -1.46 4.26
CA MET A 43 13.60 -2.16 5.04
C MET A 43 13.62 -3.69 4.84
N GLY A 44 14.58 -4.18 4.05
CA GLY A 44 14.78 -5.60 3.78
C GLY A 44 14.03 -6.14 2.57
N LEU A 45 13.38 -5.32 1.74
CA LEU A 45 12.77 -5.76 0.49
C LEU A 45 13.83 -5.86 -0.61
N LYS A 46 14.14 -7.09 -1.06
CA LYS A 46 15.24 -7.36 -2.00
C LYS A 46 14.75 -8.13 -3.23
N PRO A 47 15.07 -7.70 -4.46
CA PRO A 47 15.84 -6.50 -4.84
C PRO A 47 15.02 -5.20 -4.75
N GLY A 48 15.58 -4.15 -4.14
CA GLY A 48 14.85 -2.89 -3.91
C GLY A 48 14.33 -2.22 -5.19
N ILE A 49 15.09 -2.27 -6.29
CA ILE A 49 14.68 -1.66 -7.57
C ILE A 49 13.44 -2.33 -8.19
N MET A 50 13.31 -3.65 -8.02
CA MET A 50 12.13 -4.38 -8.47
C MET A 50 10.90 -3.92 -7.68
N HIS A 51 11.03 -3.78 -6.37
CA HIS A 51 9.94 -3.31 -5.52
C HIS A 51 9.60 -1.83 -5.72
N ALA A 52 10.57 -0.98 -6.06
CA ALA A 52 10.35 0.42 -6.40
C ALA A 52 9.42 0.56 -7.61
N TRP A 53 9.74 -0.15 -8.70
CA TRP A 53 8.89 -0.19 -9.89
C TRP A 53 7.56 -0.89 -9.64
N ALA A 54 7.56 -2.04 -8.95
CA ALA A 54 6.34 -2.78 -8.68
C ALA A 54 5.36 -1.96 -7.83
N SER A 55 5.81 -1.36 -6.72
CA SER A 55 4.98 -0.51 -5.88
C SER A 55 4.44 0.68 -6.66
N GLY A 56 5.32 1.43 -7.34
CA GLY A 56 4.91 2.61 -8.09
C GLY A 56 3.89 2.32 -9.18
N LEU A 57 4.11 1.29 -10.01
CA LEU A 57 3.20 0.94 -11.10
C LEU A 57 1.87 0.38 -10.59
N ILE A 58 1.90 -0.49 -9.56
CA ILE A 58 0.66 -1.04 -9.01
C ILE A 58 -0.15 0.06 -8.33
N GLU A 59 0.48 0.97 -7.58
CA GLU A 59 -0.23 2.11 -6.97
C GLU A 59 -0.85 3.03 -8.02
N LEU A 60 -0.14 3.33 -9.12
CA LEU A 60 -0.71 4.11 -10.22
C LEU A 60 -1.91 3.40 -10.86
N VAL A 61 -1.77 2.13 -11.22
CA VAL A 61 -2.81 1.38 -11.93
C VAL A 61 -4.01 1.09 -11.03
N ALA A 62 -3.78 0.56 -9.83
CA ALA A 62 -4.85 0.22 -8.89
C ALA A 62 -5.52 1.47 -8.32
N GLY A 63 -4.76 2.54 -8.08
CA GLY A 63 -5.30 3.83 -7.65
C GLY A 63 -6.21 4.46 -8.71
N MET A 64 -5.77 4.49 -9.97
CA MET A 64 -6.60 4.94 -11.10
C MET A 64 -7.81 4.03 -11.30
N GLY A 65 -7.61 2.71 -11.26
CA GLY A 65 -8.67 1.71 -11.37
C GLY A 65 -9.75 1.90 -10.30
N LEU A 66 -9.35 2.10 -9.04
CA LEU A 66 -10.29 2.40 -7.97
C LEU A 66 -11.02 3.72 -8.20
N ALA A 67 -10.31 4.79 -8.57
CA ALA A 67 -10.90 6.12 -8.77
C ALA A 67 -11.99 6.12 -9.84
N VAL A 68 -11.77 5.44 -10.97
CA VAL A 68 -12.77 5.32 -12.04
C VAL A 68 -13.79 4.20 -11.79
N GLY A 69 -13.56 3.35 -10.80
CA GLY A 69 -14.38 2.18 -10.50
C GLY A 69 -14.29 1.12 -11.59
N LEU A 70 -13.06 0.72 -11.94
CA LEU A 70 -12.75 -0.37 -12.88
C LEU A 70 -12.12 -1.54 -12.11
N PHE A 71 -12.69 -2.72 -12.31
CA PHE A 71 -12.36 -3.95 -11.58
C PHE A 71 -12.24 -3.70 -10.08
N THR A 72 -13.24 -3.01 -9.52
CA THR A 72 -13.20 -2.41 -8.19
C THR A 72 -12.72 -3.33 -7.07
N PRO A 73 -13.19 -4.59 -6.91
CA PRO A 73 -12.66 -5.47 -5.87
C PRO A 73 -11.18 -5.85 -6.09
N PHE A 74 -10.72 -5.92 -7.34
CA PHE A 74 -9.31 -6.20 -7.67
C PHE A 74 -8.42 -4.98 -7.42
N SER A 75 -8.86 -3.81 -7.85
CA SER A 75 -8.19 -2.53 -7.58
C SER A 75 -8.07 -2.28 -6.07
N ALA A 76 -9.17 -2.45 -5.32
CA ALA A 76 -9.18 -2.37 -3.87
C ALA A 76 -8.28 -3.44 -3.22
N GLY A 77 -8.37 -4.69 -3.66
CA GLY A 77 -7.53 -5.78 -3.15
C GLY A 77 -6.02 -5.55 -3.35
N ALA A 78 -5.62 -5.00 -4.51
CA ALA A 78 -4.24 -4.62 -4.77
C ALA A 78 -3.77 -3.52 -3.80
N ILE A 79 -4.58 -2.48 -3.59
CA ILE A 79 -4.28 -1.41 -2.64
C ILE A 79 -4.17 -1.95 -1.21
N ILE A 80 -5.11 -2.80 -0.77
CA ILE A 80 -5.04 -3.47 0.54
C ILE A 80 -3.73 -4.25 0.68
N GLY A 81 -3.34 -5.01 -0.36
CA GLY A 81 -2.09 -5.76 -0.37
C GLY A 81 -0.87 -4.86 -0.18
N ILE A 82 -0.82 -3.72 -0.89
CA ILE A 82 0.24 -2.71 -0.72
C ILE A 82 0.24 -2.16 0.71
N MET A 83 -0.94 -1.80 1.26
CA MET A 83 -1.06 -1.30 2.63
C MET A 83 -0.60 -2.32 3.67
N VAL A 84 -0.87 -3.62 3.46
CA VAL A 84 -0.37 -4.70 4.33
C VAL A 84 1.15 -4.78 4.26
N VAL A 85 1.74 -4.77 3.07
CA VAL A 85 3.21 -4.80 2.92
C VAL A 85 3.84 -3.56 3.54
N ALA A 86 3.32 -2.37 3.28
CA ALA A 86 3.79 -1.11 3.88
C ALA A 86 3.66 -1.13 5.40
N GLY A 87 2.52 -1.58 5.93
CA GLY A 87 2.29 -1.78 7.35
C GLY A 87 3.35 -2.70 7.97
N MET A 88 3.61 -3.86 7.35
CA MET A 88 4.53 -4.85 7.89
C MET A 88 6.00 -4.46 7.80
N THR A 89 6.39 -3.76 6.73
CA THR A 89 7.79 -3.46 6.43
C THR A 89 8.24 -2.10 6.96
N ALA A 90 7.39 -1.07 6.85
CA ALA A 90 7.74 0.31 7.17
C ALA A 90 7.16 0.80 8.51
N HIS A 91 5.92 0.41 8.85
CA HIS A 91 5.17 1.12 9.90
C HIS A 91 4.92 0.34 11.20
N ARG A 92 4.90 -1.00 11.19
CA ARG A 92 4.49 -1.82 12.35
C ARG A 92 5.29 -1.57 13.62
N LYS A 93 6.56 -1.15 13.50
CA LYS A 93 7.46 -0.91 14.64
C LYS A 93 7.28 0.47 15.27
N ASN A 94 6.53 1.38 14.62
CA ASN A 94 6.41 2.79 15.02
C ASN A 94 5.15 3.05 15.87
N GLY A 95 4.38 2.01 16.18
CA GLY A 95 3.10 2.10 16.87
C GLY A 95 1.96 2.57 15.97
N PHE A 96 0.83 2.98 16.57
CA PHE A 96 -0.38 3.33 15.83
C PHE A 96 -0.25 4.67 15.09
N PHE A 97 0.03 5.76 15.79
CA PHE A 97 -0.16 7.12 15.27
C PHE A 97 0.80 7.54 14.14
N ILE A 98 0.25 8.12 13.07
CA ILE A 98 1.00 8.58 11.89
C ILE A 98 2.00 9.69 12.19
N PHE A 99 1.73 10.55 13.18
CA PHE A 99 2.58 11.70 13.51
C PHE A 99 3.83 11.34 14.34
N LYS A 100 3.97 10.08 14.75
CA LYS A 100 5.18 9.62 15.49
C LYS A 100 6.40 9.53 14.56
N PRO A 101 7.63 9.61 15.09
CA PRO A 101 8.83 9.32 14.31
C PRO A 101 8.73 7.96 13.60
N GLY A 102 9.07 7.93 12.32
CA GLY A 102 8.92 6.74 11.45
C GLY A 102 7.50 6.52 10.91
N GLN A 103 6.51 7.27 11.40
CA GLN A 103 5.09 7.20 11.03
C GLN A 103 4.45 5.85 11.37
N GLY A 104 3.47 5.86 12.28
CA GLY A 104 2.74 4.65 12.69
C GLY A 104 1.83 4.07 11.59
N TYR A 105 1.25 2.91 11.86
CA TYR A 105 0.44 2.16 10.88
C TYR A 105 -1.00 2.68 10.72
N GLU A 106 -1.41 3.74 11.41
CA GLU A 106 -2.74 4.36 11.36
C GLU A 106 -3.20 4.61 9.92
N TYR A 107 -2.38 5.29 9.12
CA TYR A 107 -2.74 5.66 7.75
C TYR A 107 -2.97 4.45 6.84
N VAL A 108 -2.04 3.51 6.83
CA VAL A 108 -2.14 2.31 5.98
C VAL A 108 -3.31 1.42 6.39
N LEU A 109 -3.61 1.34 7.70
CA LEU A 109 -4.78 0.62 8.20
C LEU A 109 -6.09 1.28 7.73
N MET A 110 -6.19 2.60 7.85
CA MET A 110 -7.40 3.33 7.44
C MET A 110 -7.67 3.17 5.94
N ILE A 111 -6.65 3.27 5.09
CA ILE A 111 -6.79 3.04 3.65
C ILE A 111 -7.23 1.61 3.37
N ALA A 112 -6.61 0.61 4.00
CA ALA A 112 -6.97 -0.80 3.80
C ALA A 112 -8.44 -1.08 4.17
N VAL A 113 -8.91 -0.54 5.30
CA VAL A 113 -10.30 -0.72 5.75
C VAL A 113 -11.29 -0.04 4.81
N VAL A 114 -10.99 1.17 4.34
CA VAL A 114 -11.86 1.86 3.37
C VAL A 114 -11.91 1.11 2.04
N CYS A 115 -10.77 0.62 1.53
CA CYS A 115 -10.75 -0.21 0.31
C CYS A 115 -11.56 -1.49 0.48
N LEU A 116 -11.49 -2.15 1.65
CA LEU A 116 -12.30 -3.34 1.93
C LEU A 116 -13.80 -3.00 1.93
N ALA A 117 -14.18 -1.87 2.52
CA ALA A 117 -15.56 -1.40 2.50
C ALA A 117 -16.04 -1.13 1.07
N ILE A 118 -15.25 -0.42 0.25
CA ILE A 118 -15.57 -0.16 -1.17
C ILE A 118 -15.73 -1.48 -1.93
N ALA A 119 -14.81 -2.43 -1.77
CA ALA A 119 -14.89 -3.73 -2.43
C ALA A 119 -16.16 -4.51 -2.03
N THR A 120 -16.64 -4.32 -0.80
CA THR A 120 -17.83 -4.99 -0.28
C THR A 120 -19.12 -4.30 -0.70
N PHE A 121 -19.14 -2.97 -0.78
CA PHE A 121 -20.30 -2.22 -1.26
C PHE A 121 -20.47 -2.29 -2.78
N GLY A 122 -19.38 -2.51 -3.50
CA GLY A 122 -19.35 -2.50 -4.96
C GLY A 122 -18.99 -1.12 -5.53
N PRO A 123 -18.92 -1.01 -6.86
CA PRO A 123 -18.35 0.15 -7.55
C PRO A 123 -19.26 1.38 -7.62
N GLY A 124 -20.53 1.26 -7.21
CA GLY A 124 -21.53 2.33 -7.33
C GLY A 124 -21.90 2.66 -8.78
N ARG A 125 -22.99 3.41 -8.97
CA ARG A 125 -23.52 3.70 -10.32
C ARG A 125 -22.63 4.59 -11.19
N ALA A 126 -21.77 5.41 -10.58
CA ALA A 126 -20.82 6.26 -11.28
C ALA A 126 -19.46 5.57 -11.36
N SER A 127 -19.42 4.48 -12.12
CA SER A 127 -18.22 3.65 -12.31
C SER A 127 -18.15 3.08 -13.72
N VAL A 128 -16.93 2.73 -14.13
CA VAL A 128 -16.70 2.01 -15.38
C VAL A 128 -17.27 0.59 -15.30
N ASP A 129 -17.17 -0.07 -14.14
CA ASP A 129 -17.74 -1.40 -13.92
C ASP A 129 -19.25 -1.41 -14.19
N HIS A 130 -19.99 -0.43 -13.67
CA HIS A 130 -21.43 -0.29 -13.93
C HIS A 130 -21.73 0.01 -15.41
N SER A 131 -20.90 0.85 -16.04
CA SER A 131 -21.06 1.21 -17.46
C SER A 131 -20.82 0.03 -18.40
N LEU A 132 -20.03 -0.95 -17.96
CA LEU A 132 -19.68 -2.16 -18.69
C LEU A 132 -20.40 -3.43 -18.19
N THR A 133 -21.34 -3.30 -17.25
CA THR A 133 -22.08 -4.42 -16.63
C THR A 133 -21.17 -5.50 -16.02
N ILE A 134 -20.03 -5.08 -15.48
CA ILE A 134 -19.04 -5.94 -14.80
C ILE A 134 -19.44 -6.14 -13.32
N ASP A 135 -20.21 -5.21 -12.77
CA ASP A 135 -20.61 -5.14 -11.36
C ASP A 135 -21.59 -6.23 -10.93
N ASP A 136 -22.40 -6.78 -11.85
CA ASP A 136 -23.46 -7.77 -11.58
C ASP A 136 -23.00 -9.05 -10.83
N ASN A 137 -21.71 -9.37 -10.83
CA ASN A 137 -21.17 -10.57 -10.18
C ASN A 137 -19.94 -10.30 -9.30
N LEU A 138 -19.55 -9.04 -9.07
CA LEU A 138 -18.28 -8.68 -8.44
C LEU A 138 -18.45 -7.73 -7.24
N ASP A 139 -19.66 -7.52 -6.78
CA ASP A 139 -19.99 -6.70 -5.61
C ASP A 139 -20.35 -7.55 -4.38
N GLY A 140 -20.82 -6.89 -3.31
CA GLY A 140 -21.26 -7.54 -2.08
C GLY A 140 -20.15 -8.30 -1.36
N TRP A 141 -20.53 -9.38 -0.67
CA TRP A 141 -19.58 -10.24 0.03
C TRP A 141 -18.58 -10.92 -0.89
N LEU A 142 -18.94 -11.17 -2.16
CA LEU A 142 -18.04 -11.76 -3.14
C LEU A 142 -16.92 -10.77 -3.50
N GLY A 143 -17.26 -9.51 -3.77
CA GLY A 143 -16.27 -8.45 -4.00
C GLY A 143 -15.33 -8.28 -2.80
N GLY A 144 -15.87 -8.24 -1.58
CA GLY A 144 -15.09 -8.21 -0.34
C GLY A 144 -14.15 -9.42 -0.19
N LEU A 145 -14.63 -10.63 -0.48
CA LEU A 145 -13.83 -11.85 -0.42
C LEU A 145 -12.70 -11.85 -1.48
N ILE A 146 -12.99 -11.42 -2.71
CA ILE A 146 -11.99 -11.27 -3.78
C ILE A 146 -10.87 -10.34 -3.32
N ALA A 147 -11.22 -9.16 -2.79
CA ALA A 147 -10.25 -8.18 -2.32
C ALA A 147 -9.39 -8.74 -1.16
N LEU A 148 -10.00 -9.44 -0.21
CA LEU A 148 -9.30 -10.07 0.91
C LEU A 148 -8.36 -11.20 0.46
N VAL A 149 -8.85 -12.14 -0.34
CA VAL A 149 -8.03 -13.26 -0.83
C VAL A 149 -6.87 -12.74 -1.67
N LEU A 150 -7.13 -11.82 -2.60
CA LEU A 150 -6.08 -11.22 -3.43
C LEU A 150 -5.02 -10.52 -2.59
N SER A 151 -5.45 -9.70 -1.61
CA SER A 151 -4.52 -8.97 -0.75
C SER A 151 -3.70 -9.89 0.16
N VAL A 152 -4.32 -10.90 0.78
CA VAL A 152 -3.63 -11.85 1.66
C VAL A 152 -2.64 -12.69 0.87
N VAL A 153 -3.06 -13.28 -0.26
CA VAL A 153 -2.18 -14.11 -1.09
C VAL A 153 -1.04 -13.28 -1.66
N GLY A 154 -1.32 -12.10 -2.21
CA GLY A 154 -0.32 -11.22 -2.80
C GLY A 154 0.70 -10.71 -1.78
N SER A 155 0.22 -10.18 -0.66
CA SER A 155 1.08 -9.64 0.41
C SER A 155 1.90 -10.73 1.10
N ALA A 156 1.29 -11.86 1.45
CA ALA A 156 2.01 -12.98 2.05
C ALA A 156 3.04 -13.58 1.09
N GLY A 157 2.68 -13.77 -0.18
CA GLY A 157 3.60 -14.22 -1.22
C GLY A 157 4.82 -13.30 -1.32
N LEU A 158 4.61 -11.99 -1.42
CA LEU A 158 5.68 -10.99 -1.48
C LEU A 158 6.57 -11.02 -0.23
N LEU A 159 5.97 -11.00 0.96
CA LEU A 159 6.73 -10.97 2.22
C LEU A 159 7.56 -12.24 2.41
N VAL A 160 6.98 -13.42 2.16
CA VAL A 160 7.68 -14.71 2.27
C VAL A 160 8.85 -14.78 1.29
N THR A 161 8.66 -14.33 0.06
CA THR A 161 9.65 -14.48 -1.01
C THR A 161 10.76 -13.44 -0.96
N PHE A 162 10.44 -12.16 -0.69
CA PHE A 162 11.38 -11.06 -0.89
C PHE A 162 11.75 -10.26 0.37
N TRP A 163 11.04 -10.43 1.48
CA TRP A 163 11.35 -9.68 2.70
C TRP A 163 12.40 -10.38 3.55
N ARG A 164 13.55 -9.73 3.72
CA ARG A 164 14.74 -10.18 4.46
C ARG A 164 15.22 -9.06 5.38
N PRO A 165 14.51 -8.79 6.49
CA PRO A 165 14.90 -7.74 7.44
C PRO A 165 16.20 -8.12 8.14
N GLU A 166 17.09 -7.15 8.33
CA GLU A 166 18.32 -7.38 9.10
C GLU A 166 18.00 -7.57 10.59
N PRO A 167 18.66 -8.51 11.28
CA PRO A 167 18.55 -8.62 12.73
C PRO A 167 18.91 -7.29 13.40
N PRO A 168 18.28 -6.93 14.53
CA PRO A 168 18.70 -5.78 15.31
C PRO A 168 20.19 -5.89 15.64
N ARG A 169 20.94 -4.80 15.43
CA ARG A 169 22.38 -4.77 15.73
C ARG A 169 22.59 -5.09 17.22
N PRO A 170 23.49 -6.02 17.60
CA PRO A 170 23.80 -6.29 19.00
C PRO A 170 24.26 -5.01 19.71
N ALA A 171 23.77 -4.80 20.94
CA ALA A 171 24.10 -3.60 21.73
C ALA A 171 25.61 -3.39 21.90
N THR A 172 26.39 -4.47 21.94
CA THR A 172 27.85 -4.45 22.04
C THR A 172 28.55 -3.76 20.87
N MET A 173 28.04 -3.90 19.64
CA MET A 173 28.62 -3.24 18.47
C MET A 173 28.27 -1.75 18.41
N ALA A 174 27.09 -1.36 18.90
CA ALA A 174 26.70 0.05 18.96
C ALA A 174 27.60 0.85 19.92
N THR A 175 28.00 0.26 21.05
CA THR A 175 28.93 0.88 22.00
C THR A 175 30.34 1.04 21.41
N GLN A 176 30.80 0.07 20.61
CA GLN A 176 32.12 0.13 19.96
C GLN A 176 32.21 1.22 18.89
N ASP A 177 31.13 1.46 18.12
CA ASP A 177 31.09 2.54 17.12
C ASP A 177 31.13 3.93 17.78
N VAL A 178 30.50 4.10 18.95
CA VAL A 178 30.54 5.34 19.73
C VAL A 178 31.95 5.58 20.25
N GLN A 179 32.57 4.55 20.83
CA GLN A 179 33.94 4.62 21.34
C GLN A 179 34.94 4.92 20.22
N ALA A 180 34.85 4.22 19.08
CA ALA A 180 35.74 4.44 17.93
C ALA A 180 35.61 5.84 17.33
N LYS A 181 34.42 6.44 17.38
CA LYS A 181 34.21 7.84 16.96
C LYS A 181 34.74 8.86 17.97
N GLN A 182 34.73 8.53 19.27
CA GLN A 182 35.31 9.36 20.32
C GLN A 182 36.84 9.31 20.28
N ASP A 183 37.41 8.13 20.03
CA ASP A 183 38.87 7.92 19.96
C ASP A 183 39.49 8.52 18.67
N ALA A 184 38.66 8.83 17.67
CA ALA A 184 39.08 9.47 16.42
C ALA A 184 39.01 11.01 16.45
N GLN A 185 38.64 11.61 17.59
CA GLN A 185 38.61 13.05 17.85
C GLN A 185 39.78 13.49 18.73
#